data_AF-B3S6N8-F1
#
_entry.id   AF-B3S6N8-F1
#
_cell.length_a   1.000
_cell.length_b   1.000
_cell.length_c   1.000
_cell.angle_alpha   90.00
_cell.angle_beta   90.00
_cell.angle_gamma   90.00
#
_symmetry.space_group_name_H-M   'P 1'
#
loop_
_entity.id
_entity.type
_entity.pdbx_description
1 polymer ?
#
loop_
_entity_poly.entity_id
_entity_poly.type
_entity_poly.pdbx_seq_one_letter_code
_entity_poly.pdbx_strand_id
1 'polypeptide(L)'
;MKYDAIKYIQLLVSLCILVGSLTNEVQGNLSSGIKVKSCLELFYTSNKTLTNGHYAIHTGLSLTPVYCDFQSDPPYVWTLVESFTRNRGIQTSKLPESINFRKPYYYNYPYNECTPQFQAYRLSHASMKSIYDSPRTTHWRATCNFDKKKKYPISHRDYMRVENCRYNIMAIYNAQPGCYIVDYVNVRGYTCKMCQLPIYVSPSYHVTFLSSRTYSYCQKWKFPSEYGFNPPESNFGYFSQYSIDHECSSSKDATTNYWFGGVYQPESKLISYKLL
;
A
#
# COMPACT_ATOMS: atom_id res chain seq x y z
N MET A 1 22.10 -28.44 -12.72
CA MET A 1 21.35 -27.26 -13.24
C MET A 1 20.22 -26.76 -12.34
N LYS A 2 19.36 -27.59 -11.71
CA LYS A 2 18.39 -27.10 -10.70
C LYS A 2 19.01 -26.76 -9.33
N TYR A 3 20.11 -27.41 -8.97
CA TYR A 3 20.76 -27.24 -7.65
C TYR A 3 21.52 -25.91 -7.51
N ASP A 4 22.08 -25.38 -8.60
CA ASP A 4 22.89 -24.16 -8.60
C ASP A 4 22.04 -22.87 -8.52
N ALA A 5 20.83 -22.90 -9.10
CA ALA A 5 19.88 -21.79 -9.04
C ALA A 5 19.37 -21.54 -7.60
N ILE A 6 19.18 -22.62 -6.82
CA ILE A 6 18.73 -22.51 -5.42
C ILE A 6 19.81 -21.89 -4.54
N LYS A 7 21.09 -22.25 -4.72
CA LYS A 7 22.21 -21.64 -4.01
C LYS A 7 22.37 -20.16 -4.35
N TYR A 8 22.21 -19.79 -5.63
CA TYR A 8 22.27 -18.39 -6.06
C TYR A 8 21.17 -17.52 -5.44
N ILE A 9 19.94 -18.05 -5.38
CA ILE A 9 18.81 -17.37 -4.74
C ILE A 9 19.06 -17.23 -3.23
N GLN A 10 19.54 -18.28 -2.55
CA GLN A 10 19.90 -18.20 -1.13
C GLN A 10 21.04 -17.20 -0.86
N LEU A 11 22.03 -17.08 -1.74
CA LEU A 11 23.11 -16.11 -1.62
C LEU A 11 22.58 -14.67 -1.74
N LEU A 12 21.72 -14.39 -2.72
CA LEU A 12 21.10 -13.08 -2.91
C LEU A 12 20.17 -12.69 -1.75
N VAL A 13 19.42 -13.66 -1.21
CA VAL A 13 18.56 -13.49 -0.02
C VAL A 13 19.41 -13.15 1.20
N SER A 14 20.50 -13.88 1.42
CA SER A 14 21.43 -13.61 2.52
C SER A 14 22.04 -12.22 2.37
N LEU A 15 22.36 -11.79 1.15
CA LEU A 15 22.89 -10.46 0.88
C LEU A 15 21.86 -9.35 1.17
N CYS A 16 20.60 -9.50 0.78
CA CYS A 16 19.57 -8.50 1.06
C CYS A 16 19.28 -8.33 2.57
N ILE A 17 19.27 -9.43 3.32
CA ILE A 17 19.14 -9.38 4.78
C ILE A 17 20.41 -8.83 5.42
N LEU A 18 21.60 -9.24 4.98
CA LEU A 18 22.88 -8.72 5.48
C LEU A 18 22.98 -7.21 5.24
N VAL A 19 22.61 -6.71 4.05
CA VAL A 19 22.59 -5.27 3.76
C VAL A 19 21.62 -4.53 4.69
N GLY A 20 20.40 -5.04 4.90
CA GLY A 20 19.43 -4.43 5.82
C GLY A 20 19.76 -4.58 7.32
N SER A 21 20.52 -5.61 7.69
CA SER A 21 20.97 -5.85 9.07
C SER A 21 22.20 -5.02 9.41
N LEU A 22 23.12 -4.83 8.45
CA LEU A 22 24.31 -3.98 8.59
C LEU A 22 23.93 -2.49 8.76
N THR A 23 22.72 -2.08 8.35
CA THR A 23 22.19 -0.72 8.57
C THR A 23 21.38 -0.58 9.88
N ASN A 24 21.24 -1.62 10.71
CA ASN A 24 20.35 -1.66 11.88
C ASN A 24 18.87 -1.36 11.57
N GLU A 25 18.43 -1.47 10.32
CA GLU A 25 17.09 -1.04 9.92
C GLU A 25 16.03 -2.11 10.17
N VAL A 26 16.35 -3.42 10.12
CA VAL A 26 15.35 -4.51 10.20
C VAL A 26 15.34 -5.18 11.58
N GLN A 27 14.19 -5.13 12.27
CA GLN A 27 13.97 -5.83 13.54
C GLN A 27 13.35 -7.23 13.30
N GLY A 28 13.92 -8.27 13.94
CA GLY A 28 13.27 -9.58 14.05
C GLY A 28 14.22 -10.77 14.11
N ASN A 29 14.17 -11.53 15.21
CA ASN A 29 14.69 -12.89 15.26
C ASN A 29 13.62 -13.84 14.71
N LEU A 30 13.95 -14.59 13.64
CA LEU A 30 13.14 -15.73 13.19
C LEU A 30 13.20 -16.83 14.26
N SER A 31 12.13 -17.01 15.03
CA SER A 31 11.93 -18.22 15.85
C SER A 31 10.76 -19.06 15.32
N SER A 32 11.07 -20.33 15.04
CA SER A 32 10.22 -21.51 14.76
C SER A 32 9.25 -21.47 13.57
N GLY A 33 9.67 -22.07 12.45
CA GLY A 33 8.84 -22.84 11.48
C GLY A 33 7.75 -22.11 10.67
N ILE A 34 7.21 -21.00 11.15
CA ILE A 34 6.07 -20.31 10.54
C ILE A 34 6.58 -19.26 9.55
N LYS A 35 6.25 -19.46 8.27
CA LYS A 35 6.53 -18.49 7.21
C LYS A 35 5.46 -17.41 7.20
N VAL A 36 5.60 -16.40 8.07
CA VAL A 36 4.72 -15.22 8.09
C VAL A 36 4.86 -14.43 6.79
N LYS A 37 3.73 -14.12 6.12
CA LYS A 37 3.67 -13.48 4.80
C LYS A 37 3.21 -12.04 4.83
N SER A 38 2.78 -11.53 5.99
CA SER A 38 2.37 -10.14 6.16
C SER A 38 2.67 -9.65 7.57
N CYS A 39 2.70 -8.33 7.76
CA CYS A 39 2.79 -7.74 9.09
C CYS A 39 1.61 -8.14 9.98
N LEU A 40 0.42 -8.37 9.41
CA LEU A 40 -0.74 -8.83 10.18
C LEU A 40 -0.50 -10.24 10.74
N GLU A 41 0.01 -11.18 9.93
CA GLU A 41 0.37 -12.52 10.42
C GLU A 41 1.51 -12.47 11.45
N LEU A 42 2.49 -11.61 11.24
CA LEU A 42 3.55 -11.36 12.21
C LEU A 42 2.97 -10.85 13.55
N PHE A 43 2.00 -9.94 13.50
CA PHE A 43 1.33 -9.42 14.70
C PHE A 43 0.53 -10.49 15.44
N TYR A 44 -0.12 -11.41 14.72
CA TYR A 44 -0.83 -12.55 15.32
C TYR A 44 0.09 -13.58 15.97
N THR A 45 1.28 -13.79 15.43
CA THR A 45 2.20 -14.86 15.85
C THR A 45 3.25 -14.38 16.86
N SER A 46 3.38 -13.06 17.05
CA SER A 46 4.34 -12.49 17.98
C SER A 46 3.84 -12.54 19.42
N ASN A 47 4.66 -13.12 20.31
CA ASN A 47 4.45 -13.05 21.76
C ASN A 47 5.01 -11.75 22.37
N LYS A 48 5.60 -10.87 21.56
CA LYS A 48 6.16 -9.58 21.98
C LYS A 48 5.28 -8.45 21.47
N THR A 49 5.25 -7.36 22.22
CA THR A 49 4.72 -6.08 21.75
C THR A 49 5.54 -5.61 20.55
N LEU A 50 4.89 -5.49 19.40
CA LEU A 50 5.50 -4.96 18.19
C LEU A 50 5.24 -3.46 18.06
N THR A 51 6.22 -2.74 17.53
CA THR A 51 6.15 -1.31 17.26
C THR A 51 6.31 -1.07 15.77
N ASN A 52 5.85 0.08 15.27
CA ASN A 52 6.03 0.41 13.86
C ASN A 52 7.52 0.43 13.47
N GLY A 53 7.87 -0.15 12.33
CA GLY A 53 9.27 -0.30 11.91
C GLY A 53 9.45 -1.30 10.79
N HIS A 54 10.69 -1.54 10.38
CA HIS A 54 10.99 -2.55 9.37
C HIS A 54 11.15 -3.94 9.98
N TYR A 55 10.55 -4.93 9.32
CA TYR A 55 10.57 -6.33 9.68
C TYR A 55 10.82 -7.18 8.45
N ALA A 56 11.26 -8.43 8.64
CA ALA A 56 11.38 -9.40 7.56
C ALA A 56 10.15 -10.33 7.53
N ILE A 57 9.54 -10.48 6.35
CA ILE A 57 8.44 -11.43 6.10
C ILE A 57 8.81 -12.37 4.94
N HIS A 58 8.14 -13.50 4.83
CA HIS A 58 8.31 -14.43 3.72
C HIS A 58 7.40 -14.05 2.55
N THR A 59 7.99 -13.68 1.42
CA THR A 59 7.26 -13.52 0.16
C THR A 59 7.71 -14.59 -0.84
N GLY A 60 6.84 -15.57 -1.10
CA GLY A 60 7.19 -16.76 -1.88
C GLY A 60 8.28 -17.60 -1.19
N LEU A 61 9.48 -17.65 -1.79
CA LEU A 61 10.63 -18.41 -1.28
C LEU A 61 11.64 -17.55 -0.51
N SER A 62 11.48 -16.23 -0.53
CA SER A 62 12.48 -15.28 -0.02
C SER A 62 11.99 -14.58 1.24
N LEU A 63 12.94 -14.19 2.08
CA LEU A 63 12.71 -13.21 3.14
C LEU A 63 12.86 -11.81 2.55
N THR A 64 11.87 -10.97 2.80
CA THR A 64 11.73 -9.64 2.21
C THR A 64 11.55 -8.62 3.32
N PRO A 65 12.40 -7.57 3.38
CA PRO A 65 12.23 -6.49 4.34
C PRO A 65 11.04 -5.62 3.94
N VAL A 66 10.18 -5.30 4.90
CA VAL A 66 8.99 -4.47 4.72
C VAL A 66 8.82 -3.56 5.92
N TYR A 67 8.19 -2.40 5.73
CA TYR A 67 7.75 -1.58 6.86
C TYR A 67 6.38 -2.05 7.35
N CYS A 68 6.27 -2.31 8.65
CA CYS A 68 5.04 -2.67 9.33
C CYS A 68 4.49 -1.49 10.13
N ASP A 69 3.18 -1.27 9.98
CA ASP A 69 2.42 -0.36 10.82
C ASP A 69 1.36 -1.12 11.60
N PHE A 70 1.56 -1.22 12.91
CA PHE A 70 0.70 -1.92 13.87
C PHE A 70 -0.20 -0.97 14.67
N GLN A 71 0.04 0.35 14.63
CA GLN A 71 -0.47 1.29 15.64
C GLN A 71 -1.21 2.50 15.06
N SER A 72 -1.01 2.86 13.79
CA SER A 72 -1.51 4.15 13.30
C SER A 72 -3.03 4.21 13.14
N ASP A 73 -3.66 3.07 12.88
CA ASP A 73 -5.08 2.99 12.52
C ASP A 73 -5.73 1.77 13.18
N PRO A 74 -5.75 1.65 14.52
CA PRO A 74 -6.35 0.51 15.19
C PRO A 74 -7.83 0.37 14.79
N PRO A 75 -8.35 -0.85 14.58
CA PRO A 75 -7.72 -2.16 14.82
C PRO A 75 -6.90 -2.72 13.64
N TYR A 76 -6.55 -1.93 12.64
CA TYR A 76 -5.88 -2.45 11.45
C TYR A 76 -4.37 -2.57 11.61
N VAL A 77 -3.80 -3.60 10.99
CA VAL A 77 -2.34 -3.79 10.84
C VAL A 77 -1.99 -3.80 9.35
N TRP A 78 -0.89 -3.15 8.99
CA TRP A 78 -0.54 -2.84 7.62
C TRP A 78 0.90 -3.23 7.28
N THR A 79 1.08 -3.73 6.06
CA THR A 79 2.36 -4.02 5.41
C THR A 79 2.56 -3.03 4.28
N LEU A 80 3.64 -2.25 4.29
CA LEU A 80 3.98 -1.34 3.20
C LEU A 80 4.40 -2.13 1.96
N VAL A 81 3.75 -1.88 0.83
CA VAL A 81 4.04 -2.58 -0.45
C VAL A 81 4.60 -1.66 -1.53
N GLU A 82 4.28 -0.37 -1.46
CA GLU A 82 4.81 0.64 -2.36
C GLU A 82 4.81 2.01 -1.66
N SER A 83 5.83 2.81 -1.93
CA SER A 83 5.92 4.20 -1.53
C SER A 83 6.71 5.02 -2.55
N PHE A 84 6.20 6.20 -2.90
CA PHE A 84 6.87 7.08 -3.86
C PHE A 84 6.60 8.54 -3.58
N THR A 85 7.59 9.38 -3.89
CA THR A 85 7.39 10.84 -3.91
C THR A 85 6.48 11.28 -5.06
N ARG A 86 5.79 12.41 -4.89
CA ARG A 86 5.00 13.07 -5.94
C ARG A 86 5.81 13.22 -7.22
N ASN A 87 7.07 13.65 -7.14
CA ASN A 87 7.96 13.79 -8.30
C ASN A 87 8.16 12.50 -9.11
N ARG A 88 8.04 11.32 -8.50
CA ARG A 88 8.08 10.03 -9.21
C ARG A 88 6.71 9.63 -9.75
N GLY A 89 5.65 9.96 -9.01
CA GLY A 89 4.27 9.66 -9.37
C GLY A 89 3.65 10.55 -10.47
N ILE A 90 4.28 11.67 -10.84
CA ILE A 90 3.78 12.50 -11.96
C ILE A 90 3.92 11.78 -13.31
N GLN A 91 2.91 11.93 -14.16
CA GLN A 91 2.86 11.27 -15.48
C GLN A 91 4.10 11.53 -16.34
N THR A 92 4.64 12.76 -16.29
CA THR A 92 5.75 13.23 -17.11
C THR A 92 7.10 13.20 -16.37
N SER A 93 7.21 12.40 -15.31
CA SER A 93 8.44 12.33 -14.51
C SER A 93 9.62 11.92 -15.39
N LYS A 94 10.71 12.69 -15.30
CA LYS A 94 12.00 12.38 -15.93
C LYS A 94 12.98 11.73 -14.95
N LEU A 95 12.54 11.45 -13.72
CA LEU A 95 13.38 10.76 -12.76
C LEU A 95 13.64 9.32 -13.23
N PRO A 96 14.87 8.80 -13.05
CA PRO A 96 15.18 7.41 -13.35
C PRO A 96 14.21 6.46 -12.63
N GLU A 97 13.74 5.42 -13.34
CA GLU A 97 12.84 4.40 -12.80
C GLU A 97 11.51 4.95 -12.23
N SER A 98 11.11 6.17 -12.62
CA SER A 98 9.78 6.72 -12.27
C SER A 98 8.63 5.94 -12.89
N ILE A 99 8.90 5.19 -13.97
CA ILE A 99 7.91 4.29 -14.59
C ILE A 99 7.43 3.23 -13.60
N ASN A 100 8.28 2.81 -12.67
CA ASN A 100 7.98 1.73 -11.72
C ASN A 100 6.79 2.11 -10.83
N PHE A 101 6.58 3.39 -10.55
CA PHE A 101 5.50 3.93 -9.71
C PHE A 101 4.28 4.42 -10.51
N ARG A 102 4.28 4.22 -11.83
CA ARG A 102 3.19 4.63 -12.73
C ARG A 102 2.49 3.45 -13.38
N LYS A 103 2.91 2.23 -13.04
CA LYS A 103 2.35 0.99 -13.58
C LYS A 103 1.41 0.33 -12.57
N PRO A 104 0.28 -0.24 -13.00
CA PRO A 104 -0.59 -0.96 -12.08
C PRO A 104 0.11 -2.20 -11.52
N TYR A 105 -0.39 -2.71 -10.39
CA TYR A 105 0.20 -3.87 -9.72
C TYR A 105 0.09 -5.17 -10.50
N TYR A 106 -0.74 -5.23 -11.55
CA TYR A 106 -0.75 -6.35 -12.48
C TYR A 106 0.63 -6.63 -13.09
N TYR A 107 1.44 -5.58 -13.33
CA TYR A 107 2.77 -5.74 -13.90
C TYR A 107 3.88 -5.74 -12.86
N ASN A 108 4.93 -6.51 -13.14
CA ASN A 108 6.12 -6.59 -12.30
C ASN A 108 7.09 -5.43 -12.57
N TYR A 109 6.99 -4.37 -11.77
CA TYR A 109 7.92 -3.22 -11.79
C TYR A 109 8.47 -2.95 -10.38
N PRO A 110 9.29 -3.85 -9.81
CA PRO A 110 9.87 -3.63 -8.48
C PRO A 110 10.87 -2.47 -8.47
N TYR A 111 11.11 -1.89 -7.30
CA TYR A 111 12.15 -0.90 -7.07
C TYR A 111 12.58 -0.90 -5.59
N ASN A 112 13.88 -1.00 -5.32
CA ASN A 112 14.45 -0.99 -3.97
C ASN A 112 13.84 -2.00 -2.98
N GLU A 113 13.52 -3.22 -3.43
CA GLU A 113 12.90 -4.25 -2.57
C GLU A 113 13.73 -4.60 -1.33
N CYS A 114 15.06 -4.58 -1.44
CA CYS A 114 15.96 -4.96 -0.35
C CYS A 114 16.29 -3.81 0.61
N THR A 115 16.00 -2.57 0.24
CA THR A 115 16.26 -1.37 1.03
C THR A 115 15.03 -0.46 1.01
N PRO A 116 13.96 -0.81 1.76
CA PRO A 116 12.70 -0.08 1.71
C PRO A 116 12.86 1.36 2.20
N GLN A 117 12.81 2.30 1.26
CA GLN A 117 12.89 3.74 1.52
C GLN A 117 11.60 4.41 1.02
N PHE A 118 10.96 5.22 1.87
CA PHE A 118 9.67 5.87 1.58
C PHE A 118 9.71 6.81 0.36
N GLN A 119 10.88 7.28 -0.05
CA GLN A 119 10.99 8.16 -1.22
C GLN A 119 10.79 7.38 -2.54
N ALA A 120 11.15 6.10 -2.55
CA ALA A 120 11.08 5.22 -3.72
C ALA A 120 11.27 3.75 -3.29
N TYR A 121 10.16 3.03 -3.14
CA TYR A 121 10.11 1.63 -2.78
C TYR A 121 8.90 0.98 -3.43
N ARG A 122 9.08 -0.17 -4.06
CA ARG A 122 7.98 -0.95 -4.64
C ARG A 122 8.36 -2.43 -4.65
N LEU A 123 7.52 -3.25 -4.04
CA LEU A 123 7.66 -4.70 -4.12
C LEU A 123 7.37 -5.22 -5.52
N SER A 124 7.99 -6.35 -5.86
CA SER A 124 7.66 -7.12 -7.06
C SER A 124 6.21 -7.59 -7.02
N HIS A 125 5.63 -7.84 -8.20
CA HIS A 125 4.27 -8.37 -8.32
C HIS A 125 4.10 -9.64 -7.49
N ALA A 126 5.05 -10.57 -7.56
CA ALA A 126 5.03 -11.81 -6.80
C ALA A 126 5.05 -11.58 -5.29
N SER A 127 5.86 -10.64 -4.81
CA SER A 127 5.92 -10.29 -3.38
C SER A 127 4.62 -9.65 -2.90
N MET A 128 4.11 -8.65 -3.63
CA MET A 128 2.82 -8.03 -3.35
C MET A 128 1.68 -9.06 -3.34
N LYS A 129 1.66 -9.96 -4.32
CA LYS A 129 0.66 -11.03 -4.39
C LYS A 129 0.75 -12.00 -3.22
N SER A 130 1.95 -12.38 -2.78
CA SER A 130 2.14 -13.23 -1.60
C SER A 130 1.57 -12.61 -0.33
N ILE A 131 1.70 -11.29 -0.15
CA ILE A 131 1.12 -10.54 0.97
C ILE A 131 -0.40 -10.40 0.81
N TYR A 132 -0.85 -10.06 -0.40
CA TYR A 132 -2.26 -9.84 -0.72
C TYR A 132 -3.10 -11.10 -0.51
N ASP A 133 -2.58 -12.27 -0.93
CA ASP A 133 -3.22 -13.57 -0.79
C ASP A 133 -3.01 -14.17 0.62
N SER A 134 -2.24 -13.54 1.50
CA SER A 134 -2.02 -14.08 2.85
C SER A 134 -3.32 -14.08 3.65
N PRO A 135 -3.60 -15.11 4.46
CA PRO A 135 -4.72 -15.13 5.37
C PRO A 135 -4.89 -13.80 6.12
N ARG A 136 -6.15 -13.34 6.23
CA ARG A 136 -6.56 -12.11 6.94
C ARG A 136 -6.17 -10.78 6.26
N THR A 137 -5.35 -10.78 5.21
CA THR A 137 -5.20 -9.60 4.33
C THR A 137 -6.50 -9.38 3.56
N THR A 138 -7.28 -8.42 4.04
CA THR A 138 -8.66 -8.18 3.61
C THR A 138 -8.84 -6.78 3.03
N HIS A 139 -7.87 -5.91 3.22
CA HIS A 139 -7.93 -4.52 2.83
C HIS A 139 -6.62 -4.05 2.23
N TRP A 140 -6.72 -2.99 1.45
CA TRP A 140 -5.60 -2.14 1.12
C TRP A 140 -5.94 -0.69 1.46
N ARG A 141 -4.92 0.13 1.66
CA ARG A 141 -5.07 1.57 1.86
C ARG A 141 -4.01 2.37 1.14
N ALA A 142 -4.31 3.64 0.89
CA ALA A 142 -3.36 4.66 0.46
C ALA A 142 -3.29 5.77 1.52
N THR A 143 -2.07 6.17 1.88
CA THR A 143 -1.81 7.25 2.86
C THR A 143 -0.79 8.25 2.34
N CYS A 144 -0.91 9.51 2.77
CA CYS A 144 0.01 10.57 2.39
C CYS A 144 1.00 10.89 3.51
N ASN A 145 2.28 11.08 3.17
CA ASN A 145 3.33 11.53 4.10
C ASN A 145 3.43 10.71 5.40
N PHE A 146 3.20 9.40 5.34
CA PHE A 146 3.24 8.52 6.51
C PHE A 146 4.61 8.57 7.20
N ASP A 147 5.69 8.65 6.42
CA ASP A 147 7.07 8.78 6.88
C ASP A 147 7.35 10.08 7.65
N LYS A 148 6.60 11.15 7.33
CA LYS A 148 6.81 12.49 7.90
C LYS A 148 5.88 12.76 9.08
N LYS A 149 4.71 12.10 9.09
CA LYS A 149 3.67 12.31 10.09
C LYS A 149 3.74 11.24 11.17
N LYS A 150 4.59 11.47 12.17
CA LYS A 150 4.66 10.64 13.39
C LYS A 150 3.54 11.00 14.39
N LYS A 151 2.28 11.01 13.95
CA LYS A 151 1.11 11.27 14.80
C LYS A 151 0.16 10.09 14.76
N TYR A 152 -0.10 9.50 15.92
CA TYR A 152 -1.06 8.42 16.10
C TYR A 152 -2.19 8.88 17.04
N PRO A 153 -3.46 8.56 16.73
CA PRO A 153 -3.93 7.89 15.52
C PRO A 153 -3.74 8.76 14.26
N ILE A 154 -3.71 8.13 13.09
CA ILE A 154 -3.62 8.83 11.80
C ILE A 154 -4.85 9.74 11.61
N SER A 155 -4.67 10.92 11.01
CA SER A 155 -5.74 11.92 10.88
C SER A 155 -6.84 11.55 9.87
N HIS A 156 -6.65 10.49 9.08
CA HIS A 156 -7.48 10.11 7.91
C HIS A 156 -7.78 11.23 6.89
N ARG A 157 -7.13 12.39 7.00
CA ARG A 157 -7.07 13.38 5.91
C ARG A 157 -6.22 12.82 4.78
N ASP A 158 -6.70 12.94 3.54
CA ASP A 158 -6.04 12.41 2.34
C ASP A 158 -5.64 10.94 2.53
N TYR A 159 -6.67 10.12 2.75
CA TYR A 159 -6.56 8.70 3.07
C TYR A 159 -7.64 7.93 2.30
N MET A 160 -7.30 6.75 1.80
CA MET A 160 -8.25 5.83 1.17
C MET A 160 -8.08 4.43 1.72
N ARG A 161 -9.18 3.73 2.01
CA ARG A 161 -9.20 2.32 2.43
C ARG A 161 -10.31 1.57 1.74
N VAL A 162 -9.97 0.35 1.29
CA VAL A 162 -10.84 -0.46 0.45
C VAL A 162 -10.68 -1.95 0.80
N GLU A 163 -11.81 -2.63 0.92
CA GLU A 163 -11.89 -4.08 1.01
C GLU A 163 -11.47 -4.76 -0.31
N ASN A 164 -10.59 -5.75 -0.20
CA ASN A 164 -10.07 -6.56 -1.31
C ASN A 164 -11.19 -7.21 -2.15
N CYS A 165 -12.30 -7.59 -1.51
CA CYS A 165 -13.46 -8.21 -2.17
C CYS A 165 -14.26 -7.23 -3.05
N ARG A 166 -14.17 -5.92 -2.77
CA ARG A 166 -14.87 -4.87 -3.55
C ARG A 166 -14.01 -4.34 -4.68
N TYR A 167 -12.70 -4.33 -4.48
CA TYR A 167 -11.73 -3.93 -5.49
C TYR A 167 -10.41 -4.66 -5.33
N ASN A 168 -10.16 -5.58 -6.25
CA ASN A 168 -8.90 -6.31 -6.31
C ASN A 168 -7.84 -5.51 -7.07
N ILE A 169 -7.06 -4.71 -6.33
CA ILE A 169 -5.99 -3.87 -6.90
C ILE A 169 -4.88 -4.66 -7.61
N MET A 170 -4.72 -5.96 -7.30
CA MET A 170 -3.68 -6.81 -7.88
C MET A 170 -4.04 -7.39 -9.25
N ALA A 171 -5.34 -7.55 -9.54
CA ALA A 171 -5.80 -8.29 -10.72
C ALA A 171 -6.12 -7.41 -11.93
N ILE A 172 -6.14 -6.09 -11.77
CA ILE A 172 -6.66 -5.21 -12.82
C ILE A 172 -5.53 -4.78 -13.76
N TYR A 173 -5.57 -5.35 -14.95
CA TYR A 173 -4.66 -5.08 -16.07
C TYR A 173 -5.04 -3.82 -16.86
N ASN A 174 -6.32 -3.72 -17.23
CA ASN A 174 -6.87 -2.64 -18.04
C ASN A 174 -8.36 -2.55 -17.75
N ALA A 175 -8.78 -1.53 -17.00
CA ALA A 175 -10.19 -1.26 -16.79
C ALA A 175 -10.52 0.13 -17.33
N GLN A 176 -11.58 0.21 -18.14
CA GLN A 176 -12.34 1.45 -18.28
C GLN A 176 -12.71 1.96 -16.87
N PRO A 177 -12.92 3.27 -16.65
CA PRO A 177 -13.33 3.78 -15.35
C PRO A 177 -14.51 2.95 -14.80
N GLY A 178 -14.22 2.20 -13.75
CA GLY A 178 -15.21 1.38 -13.05
C GLY A 178 -15.64 2.06 -11.78
N CYS A 179 -16.91 1.90 -11.41
CA CYS A 179 -17.46 2.44 -10.17
C CYS A 179 -17.32 1.43 -9.03
N TYR A 180 -16.25 1.57 -8.26
CA TYR A 180 -15.93 0.64 -7.17
C TYR A 180 -16.26 1.23 -5.82
N ILE A 181 -16.78 0.40 -4.92
CA ILE A 181 -17.10 0.79 -3.55
C ILE A 181 -15.80 0.85 -2.74
N VAL A 182 -15.59 1.99 -2.08
CA VAL A 182 -14.53 2.18 -1.08
C VAL A 182 -15.14 2.28 0.31
N ASP A 183 -14.44 1.76 1.32
CA ASP A 183 -14.96 1.77 2.70
C ASP A 183 -14.84 3.16 3.30
N TYR A 184 -13.72 3.82 3.01
CA TYR A 184 -13.42 5.18 3.42
C TYR A 184 -12.55 5.86 2.37
N VAL A 185 -12.87 7.10 2.03
CA VAL A 185 -11.98 7.99 1.31
C VAL A 185 -12.10 9.39 1.90
N ASN A 186 -10.99 10.09 2.01
CA ASN A 186 -10.94 11.51 2.28
C ASN A 186 -10.06 12.19 1.23
N VAL A 187 -10.54 13.30 0.69
CA VAL A 187 -9.77 14.19 -0.19
C VAL A 187 -9.94 15.60 0.34
N ARG A 188 -8.84 16.22 0.75
CA ARG A 188 -8.72 17.59 1.28
C ARG A 188 -9.68 17.89 2.45
N GLY A 189 -9.99 16.90 3.27
CA GLY A 189 -10.92 17.04 4.39
C GLY A 189 -12.37 16.66 4.08
N TYR A 190 -12.71 16.38 2.82
CA TYR A 190 -14.03 15.87 2.46
C TYR A 190 -14.02 14.35 2.52
N THR A 191 -14.82 13.79 3.42
CA THR A 191 -14.91 12.35 3.64
C THR A 191 -16.12 11.76 2.96
N CYS A 192 -15.92 10.57 2.40
CA CYS A 192 -16.96 9.66 1.99
C CYS A 192 -16.73 8.29 2.60
N LYS A 193 -17.80 7.61 3.00
CA LYS A 193 -17.76 6.24 3.54
C LYS A 193 -18.71 5.37 2.73
N MET A 194 -18.32 4.14 2.44
CA MET A 194 -19.14 3.15 1.73
C MET A 194 -19.74 3.70 0.42
N CYS A 195 -18.92 4.36 -0.39
CA CYS A 195 -19.38 5.03 -1.61
C CYS A 195 -18.60 4.61 -2.84
N GLN A 196 -19.15 4.91 -4.02
CA GLN A 196 -18.55 4.53 -5.29
C GLN A 196 -17.64 5.63 -5.82
N LEU A 197 -16.44 5.24 -6.24
CA LEU A 197 -15.48 6.09 -6.95
C LEU A 197 -15.22 5.54 -8.36
N PRO A 198 -15.05 6.42 -9.37
CA PRO A 198 -14.57 6.03 -10.69
C PRO A 198 -13.06 5.79 -10.61
N ILE A 199 -12.64 4.56 -10.35
CA ILE A 199 -11.22 4.22 -10.30
C ILE A 199 -10.72 3.95 -11.72
N TYR A 200 -9.65 4.64 -12.10
CA TYR A 200 -8.97 4.50 -13.39
C TYR A 200 -7.70 3.70 -13.21
N VAL A 201 -7.48 2.75 -14.11
CA VAL A 201 -6.26 1.95 -14.16
C VAL A 201 -6.04 1.41 -15.56
N SER A 202 -4.81 1.53 -16.08
CA SER A 202 -4.47 1.06 -17.42
C SER A 202 -3.02 0.60 -17.45
N PRO A 203 -2.56 -0.04 -18.54
CA PRO A 203 -1.14 -0.34 -18.74
C PRO A 203 -0.20 0.86 -18.59
N SER A 204 -0.71 2.09 -18.70
CA SER A 204 0.04 3.33 -18.59
C SER A 204 -0.18 4.10 -17.29
N TYR A 205 -1.18 3.73 -16.47
CA TYR A 205 -1.63 4.49 -15.31
C TYR A 205 -1.63 3.62 -14.05
N HIS A 206 -1.01 4.12 -12.97
CA HIS A 206 -1.23 3.57 -11.63
C HIS A 206 -2.69 3.80 -11.23
N VAL A 207 -3.17 3.05 -10.23
CA VAL A 207 -4.51 3.29 -9.69
C VAL A 207 -4.64 4.75 -9.26
N THR A 208 -5.72 5.39 -9.71
CA THR A 208 -6.02 6.79 -9.43
C THR A 208 -7.53 7.03 -9.60
N PHE A 209 -8.04 8.12 -9.04
CA PHE A 209 -9.35 8.62 -9.39
C PHE A 209 -9.37 10.15 -9.44
N LEU A 210 -10.34 10.67 -10.20
CA LEU A 210 -10.54 12.11 -10.36
C LEU A 210 -11.73 12.54 -9.50
N SER A 211 -11.48 13.28 -8.42
CA SER A 211 -12.52 13.68 -7.47
C SER A 211 -13.64 14.49 -8.10
N SER A 212 -13.34 15.33 -9.10
CA SER A 212 -14.34 16.11 -9.83
C SER A 212 -15.19 15.30 -10.81
N ARG A 213 -14.89 14.00 -10.99
CA ARG A 213 -15.63 13.12 -11.90
C ARG A 213 -16.46 12.06 -11.17
N THR A 214 -16.46 12.06 -9.83
CA THR A 214 -17.14 11.03 -9.05
C THR A 214 -18.64 11.00 -9.28
N TYR A 215 -19.28 12.16 -9.33
CA TYR A 215 -20.72 12.26 -9.53
C TYR A 215 -21.10 11.95 -10.98
N SER A 216 -20.39 12.54 -11.95
CA SER A 216 -20.72 12.35 -13.38
C SER A 216 -20.55 10.91 -13.86
N TYR A 217 -19.60 10.15 -13.29
CA TYR A 217 -19.38 8.74 -13.68
C TYR A 217 -20.16 7.73 -12.82
N CYS A 218 -20.26 7.95 -11.50
CA CYS A 218 -20.85 6.95 -10.58
C CYS A 218 -22.17 7.37 -9.93
N GLN A 219 -22.65 8.60 -10.18
CA GLN A 219 -23.99 9.13 -9.87
C GLN A 219 -24.46 9.05 -8.40
N LYS A 220 -23.57 8.79 -7.44
CA LYS A 220 -23.95 8.62 -6.03
C LYS A 220 -23.28 9.57 -5.05
N TRP A 221 -22.05 10.00 -5.32
CA TRP A 221 -21.29 10.85 -4.42
C TRP A 221 -20.55 11.96 -5.15
N LYS A 222 -20.56 13.16 -4.56
CA LYS A 222 -19.98 14.37 -5.11
C LYS A 222 -19.04 15.01 -4.10
N PHE A 223 -17.79 15.24 -4.50
CA PHE A 223 -16.89 16.10 -3.75
C PHE A 223 -17.30 17.58 -3.92
N PRO A 224 -17.28 18.43 -2.86
CA PRO A 224 -17.82 19.79 -2.89
C PRO A 224 -17.12 20.82 -3.81
N SER A 225 -16.22 20.40 -4.69
CA SER A 225 -15.35 21.29 -5.45
C SER A 225 -15.23 20.91 -6.93
N GLU A 226 -16.29 20.35 -7.53
CA GLU A 226 -16.35 20.11 -8.98
C GLU A 226 -16.04 21.36 -9.83
N TYR A 227 -16.18 22.57 -9.28
CA TYR A 227 -15.76 23.83 -9.93
C TYR A 227 -14.34 24.29 -9.61
N GLY A 228 -13.73 23.83 -8.50
CA GLY A 228 -12.40 24.28 -8.03
C GLY A 228 -11.23 23.44 -8.55
N PHE A 229 -11.49 22.28 -9.16
CA PHE A 229 -10.48 21.42 -9.78
C PHE A 229 -10.58 21.47 -11.29
N ASN A 230 -10.42 22.66 -11.86
CA ASN A 230 -10.14 22.80 -13.28
C ASN A 230 -8.64 23.05 -13.47
N PRO A 231 -7.87 22.05 -13.94
CA PRO A 231 -8.32 20.76 -14.46
C PRO A 231 -8.39 19.65 -13.37
N PRO A 232 -9.11 18.52 -13.61
CA PRO A 232 -9.37 17.49 -12.60
C PRO A 232 -8.14 16.96 -11.87
N GLU A 233 -8.10 16.99 -10.53
CA GLU A 233 -6.97 16.42 -9.79
C GLU A 233 -7.01 14.88 -9.76
N SER A 234 -5.86 14.26 -10.03
CA SER A 234 -5.58 12.85 -9.79
C SER A 234 -5.20 12.64 -8.33
N ASN A 235 -5.97 11.81 -7.63
CA ASN A 235 -5.73 11.51 -6.22
C ASN A 235 -5.04 10.16 -6.00
N PHE A 236 -4.19 10.12 -4.98
CA PHE A 236 -3.45 8.93 -4.54
C PHE A 236 -2.50 8.30 -5.58
N GLY A 237 -2.06 9.02 -6.60
CA GLY A 237 -1.09 8.52 -7.57
C GLY A 237 -1.43 8.91 -9.00
N TYR A 238 -0.50 8.59 -9.92
CA TYR A 238 -0.55 9.00 -11.32
C TYR A 238 -0.94 10.49 -11.49
N PHE A 239 -0.08 11.37 -10.97
CA PHE A 239 -0.34 12.81 -10.88
C PHE A 239 -0.18 13.49 -12.25
N SER A 240 -1.16 13.34 -13.14
CA SER A 240 -1.25 14.11 -14.38
C SER A 240 -1.59 15.58 -14.08
N GLN A 241 -2.52 15.77 -13.14
CA GLN A 241 -2.95 17.04 -12.56
C GLN A 241 -3.15 16.80 -11.07
N TYR A 242 -2.84 17.79 -10.21
CA TYR A 242 -2.87 17.61 -8.76
C TYR A 242 -3.01 18.94 -8.03
N SER A 243 -3.52 18.91 -6.81
CA SER A 243 -3.55 20.05 -5.89
C SER A 243 -2.43 19.96 -4.85
N ILE A 244 -1.82 21.10 -4.51
CA ILE A 244 -0.88 21.19 -3.38
C ILE A 244 -1.58 21.12 -2.02
N ASP A 245 -2.90 21.25 -1.99
CA ASP A 245 -3.68 21.13 -0.76
C ASP A 245 -3.97 19.67 -0.38
N HIS A 246 -3.82 18.75 -1.34
CA HIS A 246 -3.86 17.31 -1.11
C HIS A 246 -2.48 16.82 -0.66
N GLU A 247 -2.41 16.15 0.48
CA GLU A 247 -1.15 15.89 1.18
C GLU A 247 -0.16 15.07 0.36
N CYS A 248 -0.62 14.09 -0.43
CA CYS A 248 0.25 13.26 -1.27
C CYS A 248 0.92 14.05 -2.39
N SER A 249 0.45 15.26 -2.69
CA SER A 249 0.94 16.14 -3.76
C SER A 249 1.33 17.54 -3.28
N SER A 250 1.34 17.76 -1.97
CA SER A 250 1.63 19.04 -1.30
C SER A 250 3.01 19.61 -1.58
N SER A 251 3.98 18.76 -1.91
CA SER A 251 5.32 19.16 -2.31
C SER A 251 5.91 18.12 -3.26
N LYS A 252 7.05 18.44 -3.87
CA LYS A 252 7.79 17.51 -4.74
C LYS A 252 8.17 16.21 -4.01
N ASP A 253 8.46 16.32 -2.72
CA ASP A 253 8.90 15.21 -1.87
C ASP A 253 7.76 14.58 -1.09
N ALA A 254 6.51 15.06 -1.23
CA ALA A 254 5.36 14.45 -0.58
C ALA A 254 5.23 12.98 -1.01
N THR A 255 4.96 12.07 -0.08
CA THR A 255 4.89 10.63 -0.36
C THR A 255 3.46 10.14 -0.46
N THR A 256 3.23 9.21 -1.40
CA THR A 256 2.05 8.35 -1.45
C THR A 256 2.49 6.95 -1.04
N ASN A 257 1.77 6.33 -0.12
CA ASN A 257 2.13 5.05 0.48
C ASN A 257 0.98 4.08 0.33
N TYR A 258 1.21 2.95 -0.31
CA TYR A 258 0.24 1.87 -0.47
C TYR A 258 0.57 0.71 0.46
N TRP A 259 -0.49 0.17 1.06
CA TRP A 259 -0.40 -0.81 2.12
C TRP A 259 -1.40 -1.93 1.93
N PHE A 260 -1.01 -3.15 2.27
CA PHE A 260 -1.90 -4.30 2.38
C PHE A 260 -2.03 -4.73 3.83
N GLY A 261 -3.23 -5.09 4.25
CA GLY A 261 -3.48 -5.39 5.64
C GLY A 261 -4.91 -5.83 5.93
N GLY A 262 -5.29 -5.72 7.19
CA GLY A 262 -6.60 -6.16 7.64
C GLY A 262 -6.82 -5.83 9.11
N VAL A 263 -8.03 -6.14 9.57
CA VAL A 263 -8.44 -5.96 10.95
C VAL A 263 -7.76 -7.02 11.81
N TYR A 264 -7.02 -6.59 12.82
CA TYR A 264 -6.61 -7.47 13.91
C TYR A 264 -7.80 -7.68 14.86
N GLN A 265 -8.21 -8.93 14.97
CA GLN A 265 -9.22 -9.39 15.92
C GLN A 265 -8.56 -10.41 16.85
N PRO A 266 -8.37 -10.08 18.15
CA PRO A 266 -7.85 -11.05 19.11
C PRO A 266 -8.84 -12.21 19.27
N GLU A 267 -8.32 -13.44 19.34
CA GLU A 267 -9.12 -14.68 19.35
C GLU A 267 -10.14 -14.76 20.48
N SER A 268 -9.97 -13.98 21.56
CA SER A 268 -10.93 -13.85 22.66
C SER A 268 -12.30 -13.31 22.25
N LYS A 269 -12.46 -12.71 21.06
CA LYS A 269 -13.76 -12.26 20.51
C LYS A 269 -14.45 -13.27 19.59
N LEU A 270 -13.82 -14.40 19.25
CA LEU A 270 -14.46 -15.45 18.43
C LEU A 270 -15.39 -16.37 19.26
N ILE A 271 -15.33 -16.30 20.60
CA ILE A 271 -16.16 -17.11 21.49
C ILE A 271 -17.61 -16.60 21.56
N SER A 272 -17.89 -15.32 21.26
CA SER A 272 -19.26 -14.77 21.41
C SER A 272 -20.20 -15.01 20.23
N TYR A 273 -19.73 -15.58 19.11
CA TYR A 273 -20.56 -15.81 17.92
C TYR A 273 -20.89 -17.30 17.67
N LYS A 274 -20.49 -18.20 18.59
CA LYS A 274 -20.89 -19.63 18.56
C LYS A 274 -22.00 -19.98 19.55
N LEU A 275 -22.64 -19.00 20.18
CA LEU A 275 -23.71 -19.19 21.17
C LEU A 275 -24.99 -18.37 20.87
N LEU A 276 -25.20 -17.99 19.62
CA LEU A 276 -26.48 -17.48 19.11
C LEU A 276 -26.81 -18.23 17.82
#